data_AF-A0A4R5DY15-F1
#
_entry.id   AF-A0A4R5DY15-F1
#
_cell.length_a   1.000
_cell.length_b   1.000
_cell.length_c   1.000
_cell.angle_alpha   90.00
_cell.angle_beta   90.00
_cell.angle_gamma   90.00
#
_symmetry.space_group_name_H-M   'P 1'
#
loop_
_entity.id
_entity.type
_entity.pdbx_description
1 polymer ?
#
loop_
_entity_poly.entity_id
_entity_poly.type
_entity_poly.pdbx_seq_one_letter_code
_entity_poly.pdbx_strand_id
1 'polypeptide(L)'
;MHNQKLYRNISQAYLSMIPIVTAVLGFTLNNVSYQTYLPIWLTSAFLMMAASWILGARSFTNTNNEKQYLAVSGFLLVAPWIFFSIFAGMGSPPETYAEWVSNAFEQQVRYAFLITGGVLLTFGFAVLRDGIKDTSGRIFSIIGFTAIAIAMTFFILDMGYWHSFLLETFKTKEAVSLNKLPEWHKPVQKLFLLISIVEVSLAYLATAAFVASLKSAGWLKNNASRIYIVISLLAFILVSLYGFYPEKVTNNGFPFYPFMIPAIPFVMPFYIGVNLLRRAGN
;
A
#
# COMPACT_ATOMS: atom_id res chain seq x y z
N MET A 1 -9.80 34.18 1.12
CA MET A 1 -10.25 32.97 0.38
C MET A 1 -9.28 32.48 -0.69
N HIS A 2 -8.60 33.35 -1.46
CA HIS A 2 -7.66 32.94 -2.53
C HIS A 2 -6.50 32.04 -2.03
N ASN A 3 -5.84 32.43 -0.93
CA ASN A 3 -4.69 31.68 -0.37
C ASN A 3 -5.08 30.27 0.13
N GLN A 4 -6.27 30.10 0.70
CA GLN A 4 -6.73 28.79 1.17
C GLN A 4 -6.93 27.80 0.00
N LYS A 5 -7.48 28.27 -1.12
CA LYS A 5 -7.64 27.44 -2.32
C LYS A 5 -6.28 27.05 -2.91
N LEU A 6 -5.33 27.99 -2.92
CA LEU A 6 -3.96 27.74 -3.36
C LEU A 6 -3.27 26.67 -2.50
N TYR A 7 -3.26 26.82 -1.17
CA TYR A 7 -2.63 25.83 -0.29
C TYR A 7 -3.23 24.44 -0.45
N ARG A 8 -4.55 24.32 -0.59
CA ARG A 8 -5.20 23.02 -0.80
C ARG A 8 -4.82 22.37 -2.12
N ASN A 9 -4.69 23.15 -3.19
CA ASN A 9 -4.22 22.64 -4.47
C ASN A 9 -2.76 22.17 -4.39
N ILE A 10 -1.89 22.92 -3.69
CA ILE A 10 -0.50 22.55 -3.45
C ILE A 10 -0.43 21.25 -2.63
N SER A 11 -1.18 21.15 -1.53
CA SER A 11 -1.25 19.94 -0.70
C SER A 11 -1.71 18.73 -1.48
N GLN A 12 -2.73 18.90 -2.34
CA GLN A 12 -3.21 17.81 -3.19
C GLN A 12 -2.14 17.39 -4.20
N ALA A 13 -1.50 18.34 -4.87
CA ALA A 13 -0.44 18.06 -5.85
C ALA A 13 0.74 17.33 -5.19
N TYR A 14 1.22 17.84 -4.05
CA TYR A 14 2.28 17.22 -3.27
C TYR A 14 1.93 15.77 -2.89
N LEU A 15 0.77 15.54 -2.26
CA LEU A 15 0.34 14.19 -1.89
C LEU A 15 0.24 13.28 -3.12
N SER A 16 -0.31 13.78 -4.24
CA SER A 16 -0.47 12.98 -5.46
C SER A 16 0.86 12.57 -6.09
N MET A 17 1.95 13.26 -5.79
CA MET A 17 3.28 12.91 -6.28
C MET A 17 4.00 11.89 -5.40
N ILE A 18 3.58 11.68 -4.15
CA ILE A 18 4.31 10.82 -3.19
C ILE A 18 4.53 9.41 -3.74
N PRO A 19 3.51 8.65 -4.18
CA PRO A 19 3.75 7.28 -4.62
C PRO A 19 4.69 7.18 -5.83
N ILE A 20 4.59 8.15 -6.75
CA ILE A 20 5.42 8.21 -7.95
C ILE A 20 6.86 8.51 -7.58
N VAL A 21 7.09 9.55 -6.78
CA VAL A 21 8.44 9.96 -6.37
C VAL A 21 9.09 8.86 -5.53
N THR A 22 8.37 8.26 -4.58
CA THR A 22 8.87 7.14 -3.78
C THR A 22 9.23 5.95 -4.64
N ALA A 23 8.38 5.57 -5.60
CA ALA A 23 8.68 4.46 -6.50
C ALA A 23 9.91 4.75 -7.39
N VAL A 24 9.96 5.92 -8.04
CA VAL A 24 11.09 6.30 -8.88
C VAL A 24 12.38 6.26 -8.07
N LEU A 25 12.43 6.92 -6.92
CA LEU A 25 13.63 6.93 -6.07
C LEU A 25 13.99 5.54 -5.55
N GLY A 26 13.01 4.76 -5.09
CA GLY A 26 13.25 3.42 -4.55
C GLY A 26 13.74 2.40 -5.57
N PHE A 27 13.45 2.60 -6.86
CA PHE A 27 13.96 1.74 -7.94
C PHE A 27 15.23 2.27 -8.60
N THR A 28 15.52 3.58 -8.52
CA THR A 28 16.71 4.17 -9.16
C THR A 28 17.87 4.36 -8.20
N LEU A 29 17.60 4.59 -6.92
CA LEU A 29 18.62 4.73 -5.90
C LEU A 29 18.96 3.35 -5.33
N ASN A 30 20.25 3.02 -5.31
CA ASN A 30 20.76 1.94 -4.46
C ASN A 30 20.58 2.30 -2.98
N ASN A 31 20.87 1.36 -2.08
CA ASN A 31 20.76 1.59 -0.65
C ASN A 31 21.55 2.85 -0.23
N VAL A 32 20.84 3.85 0.29
CA VAL A 32 21.40 5.10 0.81
C VAL A 32 21.62 4.93 2.32
N SER A 33 22.66 5.55 2.88
CA SER A 33 22.85 5.52 4.34
C SER A 33 21.63 6.06 5.09
N TYR A 34 21.24 5.39 6.18
CA TYR A 34 20.14 5.81 7.07
C TYR A 34 20.33 7.22 7.61
N GLN A 35 21.58 7.67 7.77
CA GLN A 35 21.91 9.03 8.19
C GLN A 35 21.41 10.09 7.21
N THR A 36 21.26 9.72 5.93
CA THR A 36 20.78 10.60 4.87
C THR A 36 19.29 10.44 4.64
N TYR A 37 18.79 9.21 4.48
CA TYR A 37 17.38 9.03 4.11
C TYR A 37 16.42 9.27 5.28
N LEU A 38 16.82 9.01 6.53
CA LEU A 38 15.91 9.11 7.68
C LEU A 38 15.48 10.56 7.95
N PRO A 39 16.37 11.58 7.96
CA PRO A 39 15.95 12.98 8.09
C PRO A 39 15.04 13.45 6.94
N ILE A 40 15.34 13.01 5.70
CA ILE A 40 14.53 13.33 4.52
C ILE A 40 13.13 12.71 4.66
N TRP A 41 13.06 11.44 5.05
CA TRP A 41 11.81 10.74 5.29
C TRP A 41 10.99 11.41 6.41
N LEU A 42 11.59 11.75 7.55
CA LEU A 42 10.91 12.45 8.64
C LEU A 42 10.32 13.79 8.18
N THR A 43 11.07 14.53 7.39
CA THR A 43 10.61 15.80 6.80
C THR A 43 9.43 15.55 5.86
N SER A 44 9.53 14.56 4.97
CA SER A 44 8.45 14.16 4.07
C SER A 44 7.20 13.71 4.84
N ALA A 45 7.36 12.88 5.86
CA ALA A 45 6.27 12.42 6.72
C ALA A 45 5.52 13.59 7.38
N PHE A 46 6.25 14.58 7.91
CA PHE A 46 5.66 15.79 8.48
C PHE A 46 4.89 16.60 7.44
N LEU A 47 5.48 16.79 6.25
CA LEU A 47 4.83 17.49 5.15
C LEU A 47 3.58 16.76 4.65
N MET A 48 3.57 15.43 4.61
CA MET A 48 2.40 14.63 4.27
C MET A 48 1.28 14.82 5.30
N MET A 49 1.60 14.75 6.59
CA MET A 49 0.62 15.00 7.67
C MET A 49 0.03 16.42 7.56
N ALA A 50 0.88 17.45 7.38
CA ALA A 50 0.44 18.83 7.21
C ALA A 50 -0.43 19.01 5.94
N ALA A 51 -0.03 18.40 4.83
CA ALA A 51 -0.80 18.45 3.59
C ALA A 51 -2.16 17.77 3.74
N SER A 52 -2.24 16.61 4.40
CA SER A 52 -3.51 15.94 4.70
C SER A 52 -4.41 16.80 5.60
N TRP A 53 -3.83 17.46 6.62
CA TRP A 53 -4.53 18.38 7.50
C TRP A 53 -5.16 19.56 6.75
N ILE A 54 -4.37 20.24 5.92
CA ILE A 54 -4.81 21.36 5.09
C ILE A 54 -5.88 20.91 4.09
N LEU A 55 -5.72 19.73 3.49
CA LEU A 55 -6.60 19.25 2.43
C LEU A 55 -8.01 18.94 2.93
N GLY A 56 -8.12 18.33 4.12
CA GLY A 56 -9.42 18.09 4.77
C GLY A 56 -9.42 17.28 6.07
N ALA A 57 -8.28 16.77 6.57
CA ALA A 57 -8.27 15.97 7.81
C ALA A 57 -8.71 16.77 9.06
N ARG A 58 -8.63 18.11 9.03
CA ARG A 58 -9.23 18.98 10.06
C ARG A 58 -10.73 18.76 10.31
N SER A 59 -11.44 18.11 9.39
CA SER A 59 -12.86 17.80 9.52
C SER A 59 -13.16 16.59 10.44
N PHE A 60 -12.16 16.05 11.16
CA PHE A 60 -12.37 14.97 12.14
C PHE A 60 -13.35 15.31 13.27
N THR A 61 -13.44 16.58 13.64
CA THR A 61 -14.32 17.06 14.72
C THR A 61 -15.59 17.73 14.19
N ASN A 62 -15.87 17.60 12.89
CA ASN A 62 -17.04 18.20 12.27
C ASN A 62 -18.32 17.48 12.76
N THR A 63 -19.38 18.22 13.02
CA THR A 63 -20.69 17.65 13.41
C THR A 63 -21.40 16.99 12.22
N ASN A 64 -20.97 17.27 10.99
CA ASN A 64 -21.45 16.57 9.80
C ASN A 64 -20.76 15.20 9.67
N ASN A 65 -21.54 14.15 9.93
CA ASN A 65 -21.09 12.74 9.85
C ASN A 65 -20.43 12.39 8.51
N GLU A 66 -20.97 12.83 7.36
CA GLU A 66 -20.35 12.56 6.05
C GLU A 66 -18.94 13.13 5.97
N LYS A 67 -18.76 14.41 6.36
CA LYS A 67 -17.44 15.06 6.34
C LYS A 67 -16.45 14.38 7.27
N GLN A 68 -16.92 13.89 8.42
CA GLN A 68 -16.10 13.15 9.36
C GLN A 68 -15.66 11.80 8.78
N TYR A 69 -16.58 11.00 8.22
CA TYR A 69 -16.25 9.73 7.57
C TYR A 69 -15.26 9.91 6.42
N LEU A 70 -15.48 10.91 5.55
CA LEU A 70 -14.58 11.24 4.44
C LEU A 70 -13.19 11.62 4.95
N ALA A 71 -13.09 12.43 6.00
CA ALA A 71 -11.83 12.84 6.57
C ALA A 71 -11.07 11.65 7.17
N VAL A 72 -11.71 10.89 8.06
CA VAL A 72 -11.07 9.79 8.80
C VAL A 72 -10.65 8.67 7.84
N SER A 73 -11.55 8.22 6.97
CA SER A 73 -11.21 7.22 5.95
C SER A 73 -10.12 7.74 5.01
N GLY A 74 -10.23 8.99 4.54
CA GLY A 74 -9.25 9.60 3.66
C GLY A 74 -7.85 9.65 4.27
N PHE A 75 -7.73 10.01 5.54
CA PHE A 75 -6.46 10.04 6.25
C PHE A 75 -5.89 8.62 6.46
N LEU A 76 -6.72 7.67 6.88
CA LEU A 76 -6.28 6.28 7.09
C LEU A 76 -5.81 5.60 5.80
N LEU A 77 -6.38 5.95 4.65
CA LEU A 77 -5.92 5.46 3.35
C LEU A 77 -4.61 6.14 2.86
N VAL A 78 -4.35 7.36 3.31
CA VAL A 78 -3.09 8.09 3.03
C VAL A 78 -1.96 7.66 3.97
N ALA A 79 -2.28 7.34 5.22
CA ALA A 79 -1.32 7.07 6.28
C ALA A 79 -0.29 5.95 5.98
N PRO A 80 -0.62 4.83 5.30
CA PRO A 80 0.38 3.83 4.92
C PRO A 80 1.58 4.42 4.18
N TRP A 81 1.36 5.39 3.28
CA TRP A 81 2.42 6.01 2.50
C TRP A 81 3.31 6.97 3.29
N ILE A 82 2.86 7.45 4.45
CA ILE A 82 3.73 8.15 5.39
C ILE A 82 4.88 7.20 5.78
N PHE A 83 4.57 5.94 6.05
CA PHE A 83 5.57 4.91 6.32
C PHE A 83 6.31 4.47 5.06
N PHE A 84 5.59 4.13 3.98
CA PHE A 84 6.19 3.53 2.77
C PHE A 84 7.12 4.47 2.02
N SER A 85 6.97 5.78 2.21
CA SER A 85 7.87 6.76 1.59
C SER A 85 9.34 6.59 2.01
N ILE A 86 9.62 5.93 3.14
CA ILE A 86 10.99 5.60 3.57
C ILE A 86 11.69 4.65 2.58
N PHE A 87 10.93 3.85 1.83
CA PHE A 87 11.49 2.88 0.88
C PHE A 87 12.23 3.56 -0.28
N ALA A 88 12.01 4.86 -0.50
CA ALA A 88 12.80 5.67 -1.43
C ALA A 88 14.29 5.70 -1.09
N GLY A 89 14.64 5.60 0.21
CA GLY A 89 16.02 5.60 0.69
C GLY A 89 16.60 4.20 0.91
N MET A 90 15.77 3.26 1.36
CA MET A 90 16.19 1.87 1.59
C MET A 90 16.43 1.08 0.30
N GLY A 91 15.96 1.57 -0.85
CA GLY A 91 16.11 0.91 -2.15
C GLY A 91 15.34 -0.41 -2.30
N SER A 92 15.72 -1.22 -3.29
CA SER A 92 15.20 -2.57 -3.47
C SER A 92 15.61 -3.50 -2.30
N PRO A 93 14.83 -4.57 -2.03
CA PRO A 93 15.28 -5.63 -1.13
C PRO A 93 16.62 -6.20 -1.61
N PRO A 94 17.51 -6.63 -0.69
CA PRO A 94 18.79 -7.20 -1.08
C PRO A 94 18.64 -8.48 -1.92
N GLU A 95 19.62 -8.78 -2.77
CA GLU A 95 19.56 -9.95 -3.66
C GLU A 95 20.29 -11.17 -3.08
N THR A 96 21.23 -10.95 -2.16
CA THR A 96 22.06 -12.01 -1.57
C THR A 96 21.74 -12.25 -0.09
N TYR A 97 21.96 -13.48 0.39
CA TYR A 97 21.74 -13.83 1.80
C TYR A 97 22.60 -13.00 2.75
N ALA A 98 23.88 -12.78 2.41
CA ALA A 98 24.80 -11.97 3.19
C ALA A 98 24.33 -10.52 3.32
N GLU A 99 23.83 -9.91 2.24
CA GLU A 99 23.29 -8.54 2.30
C GLU A 99 21.97 -8.46 3.06
N TRP A 100 21.13 -9.49 2.98
CA TRP A 100 19.93 -9.59 3.81
C TRP A 100 20.26 -9.60 5.30
N VAL A 101 21.29 -10.36 5.69
CA VAL A 101 21.73 -10.45 7.09
C VAL A 101 22.41 -9.15 7.52
N SER A 102 23.23 -8.52 6.67
CA SER A 102 23.89 -7.26 7.02
C SER A 102 22.89 -6.08 7.15
N ASN A 103 21.78 -6.13 6.41
CA ASN A 103 20.71 -5.13 6.47
C ASN A 103 19.48 -5.60 7.27
N ALA A 104 19.66 -6.58 8.16
CA ALA A 104 18.57 -7.24 8.89
C ALA A 104 17.58 -6.25 9.56
N PHE A 105 18.11 -5.23 10.23
CA PHE A 105 17.29 -4.23 10.92
C PHE A 105 16.43 -3.42 9.95
N GLU A 106 16.99 -2.96 8.82
CA GLU A 106 16.24 -2.23 7.80
C GLU A 106 15.12 -3.08 7.18
N GLN A 107 15.39 -4.38 6.94
CA GLN A 107 14.37 -5.29 6.44
C GLN A 107 13.26 -5.50 7.48
N GLN A 108 13.62 -5.68 8.75
CA GLN A 108 12.62 -5.77 9.83
C GLN A 108 11.73 -4.54 9.90
N VAL A 109 12.31 -3.34 9.82
CA VAL A 109 11.56 -2.07 9.78
C VAL A 109 10.67 -1.99 8.53
N ARG A 110 11.20 -2.34 7.35
CA ARG A 110 10.45 -2.34 6.09
C ARG A 110 9.16 -3.16 6.20
N TYR A 111 9.26 -4.40 6.67
CA TYR A 111 8.11 -5.29 6.78
C TYR A 111 7.19 -4.93 7.95
N ALA A 112 7.72 -4.38 9.06
CA ALA A 112 6.90 -3.84 10.14
C ALA A 112 6.05 -2.64 9.67
N PHE A 113 6.63 -1.76 8.84
CA PHE A 113 5.90 -0.65 8.23
C PHE A 113 4.84 -1.13 7.24
N LEU A 114 5.14 -2.14 6.41
CA LEU A 114 4.15 -2.78 5.54
C LEU A 114 2.97 -3.34 6.35
N ILE A 115 3.22 -4.13 7.39
CA ILE A 115 2.18 -4.66 8.30
C ILE A 115 1.33 -3.53 8.89
N THR A 116 1.98 -2.49 9.42
CA THR A 116 1.29 -1.31 9.98
C THR A 116 0.41 -0.64 8.92
N GLY A 117 0.92 -0.51 7.70
CA GLY A 117 0.16 0.00 6.55
C GLY A 117 -1.07 -0.84 6.25
N GLY A 118 -0.96 -2.17 6.24
CA GLY A 118 -2.09 -3.09 6.02
C GLY A 118 -3.20 -2.94 7.06
N VAL A 119 -2.82 -2.77 8.33
CA VAL A 119 -3.77 -2.50 9.43
C VAL A 119 -4.48 -1.15 9.21
N LEU A 120 -3.74 -0.08 8.93
CA LEU A 120 -4.31 1.25 8.67
C LEU A 120 -5.24 1.25 7.47
N LEU A 121 -4.86 0.55 6.39
CA LEU A 121 -5.68 0.40 5.19
C LEU A 121 -7.00 -0.31 5.51
N THR A 122 -6.95 -1.39 6.30
CA THR A 122 -8.14 -2.13 6.74
C THR A 122 -9.09 -1.22 7.51
N PHE A 123 -8.57 -0.44 8.47
CA PHE A 123 -9.38 0.52 9.21
C PHE A 123 -9.94 1.63 8.32
N GLY A 124 -9.16 2.14 7.37
CA GLY A 124 -9.63 3.15 6.41
C GLY A 124 -10.83 2.67 5.60
N PHE A 125 -10.78 1.42 5.11
CA PHE A 125 -11.90 0.80 4.41
C PHE A 125 -13.06 0.42 5.33
N ALA A 126 -12.81 0.05 6.59
CA ALA A 126 -13.87 -0.21 7.58
C ALA A 126 -14.71 1.06 7.85
N VAL A 127 -14.03 2.18 8.12
CA VAL A 127 -14.66 3.49 8.33
C VAL A 127 -15.39 3.93 7.06
N LEU A 128 -14.78 3.72 5.90
CA LEU A 128 -15.40 4.07 4.62
C LEU A 128 -16.69 3.28 4.37
N ARG A 129 -16.69 1.96 4.64
CA ARG A 129 -17.87 1.10 4.53
C ARG A 129 -19.00 1.60 5.42
N ASP A 130 -18.69 1.98 6.67
CA ASP A 130 -19.71 2.49 7.58
C ASP A 130 -20.29 3.83 7.09
N GLY A 131 -19.45 4.71 6.55
CA GLY A 131 -19.88 5.99 6.00
C GLY A 131 -20.79 5.90 4.76
N ILE A 132 -20.73 4.79 4.02
CA ILE A 132 -21.55 4.58 2.80
C ILE A 132 -22.66 3.53 2.97
N LYS A 133 -22.89 3.04 4.19
CA LYS A 133 -23.85 1.96 4.47
C LYS A 133 -25.30 2.30 4.13
N ASP A 134 -25.66 3.57 4.21
CA ASP A 134 -27.02 4.08 3.93
C ASP A 134 -27.15 4.68 2.52
N THR A 135 -26.18 4.38 1.64
CA THR A 135 -26.17 4.87 0.26
C THR A 135 -26.37 3.72 -0.74
N SER A 136 -26.58 4.06 -2.01
CA SER A 136 -26.64 3.09 -3.12
C SER A 136 -25.33 2.30 -3.32
N GLY A 137 -24.22 2.72 -2.71
CA GLY A 137 -22.93 2.02 -2.74
C GLY A 137 -22.84 0.80 -1.82
N ARG A 138 -23.77 0.63 -0.87
CA ARG A 138 -23.67 -0.36 0.23
C ARG A 138 -23.20 -1.74 -0.21
N ILE A 139 -23.81 -2.33 -1.24
CA ILE A 139 -23.48 -3.69 -1.69
C ILE A 139 -22.02 -3.81 -2.11
N PHE A 140 -21.52 -2.86 -2.90
CA PHE A 140 -20.12 -2.85 -3.33
C PHE A 140 -19.16 -2.62 -2.16
N SER A 141 -19.55 -1.82 -1.16
CA SER A 141 -18.75 -1.63 0.06
C SER A 141 -18.61 -2.92 0.89
N ILE A 142 -19.65 -3.76 0.92
CA ILE A 142 -19.61 -5.05 1.64
C ILE A 142 -18.67 -6.00 0.91
N ILE A 143 -18.80 -6.14 -0.41
CA ILE A 143 -17.91 -6.98 -1.24
C ILE A 143 -16.46 -6.51 -1.08
N GLY A 144 -16.23 -5.20 -1.23
CA GLY A 144 -14.89 -4.62 -1.08
C GLY A 144 -14.30 -4.83 0.31
N PHE A 145 -15.12 -4.68 1.35
CA PHE A 145 -14.66 -4.88 2.73
C PHE A 145 -14.33 -6.35 3.02
N THR A 146 -15.15 -7.29 2.56
CA THR A 146 -14.87 -8.72 2.73
C THR A 146 -13.56 -9.09 2.01
N ALA A 147 -13.38 -8.62 0.78
CA ALA A 147 -12.16 -8.87 0.02
C ALA A 147 -10.92 -8.28 0.71
N ILE A 148 -10.97 -7.03 1.19
CA ILE A 148 -9.81 -6.41 1.84
C ILE A 148 -9.50 -7.03 3.20
N ALA A 149 -10.52 -7.46 3.97
CA ALA A 149 -10.29 -8.12 5.26
C ALA A 149 -9.54 -9.46 5.08
N ILE A 150 -9.92 -10.25 4.07
CA ILE A 150 -9.20 -11.48 3.72
C ILE A 150 -7.80 -11.16 3.19
N ALA A 151 -7.70 -10.21 2.25
CA ALA A 151 -6.43 -9.78 1.67
C ALA A 151 -5.43 -9.34 2.75
N MET A 152 -5.86 -8.48 3.68
CA MET A 152 -4.97 -7.92 4.70
C MET A 152 -4.57 -8.95 5.75
N THR A 153 -5.41 -9.96 5.99
CA THR A 153 -5.02 -11.11 6.83
C THR A 153 -3.87 -11.88 6.18
N PHE A 154 -3.99 -12.22 4.90
CA PHE A 154 -2.91 -12.88 4.17
C PHE A 154 -1.66 -12.01 4.04
N PHE A 155 -1.84 -10.72 3.76
CA PHE A 155 -0.75 -9.74 3.67
C PHE A 155 0.07 -9.68 4.95
N ILE A 156 -0.57 -9.66 6.12
CA ILE A 156 0.16 -9.67 7.39
C ILE A 156 0.93 -10.98 7.58
N LEU A 157 0.38 -12.11 7.15
CA LEU A 157 1.09 -13.40 7.19
C LEU A 157 2.30 -13.41 6.24
N ASP A 158 2.14 -12.94 5.00
CA ASP A 158 3.23 -12.84 4.03
C ASP A 158 4.32 -11.89 4.54
N MET A 159 3.95 -10.69 4.98
CA MET A 159 4.93 -9.75 5.54
C MET A 159 5.60 -10.30 6.81
N GLY A 160 4.92 -11.11 7.61
CA GLY A 160 5.50 -11.83 8.75
C GLY A 160 6.55 -12.86 8.33
N TYR A 161 6.31 -13.57 7.22
CA TYR A 161 7.28 -14.47 6.62
C TYR A 161 8.54 -13.72 6.17
N TRP A 162 8.39 -12.59 5.47
CA TRP A 162 9.52 -11.76 5.05
C TRP A 162 10.24 -11.09 6.23
N HIS A 163 9.49 -10.65 7.25
CA HIS A 163 10.01 -9.96 8.43
C HIS A 163 10.88 -10.85 9.33
N SER A 164 10.41 -12.06 9.65
CA SER A 164 11.06 -12.93 10.63
C SER A 164 11.58 -14.22 10.02
N PHE A 165 10.71 -14.99 9.37
CA PHE A 165 11.04 -16.36 8.97
C PHE A 165 12.20 -16.41 7.97
N LEU A 166 12.14 -15.57 6.92
CA LEU A 166 13.16 -15.51 5.89
C LEU A 166 14.49 -15.02 6.46
N LEU A 167 14.45 -13.97 7.29
CA LEU A 167 15.64 -13.41 7.92
C LEU A 167 16.34 -14.43 8.82
N GLU A 168 15.62 -15.14 9.68
CA GLU A 168 16.20 -16.17 10.56
C GLU A 168 16.74 -17.38 9.75
N THR A 169 16.06 -17.73 8.66
CA THR A 169 16.56 -18.74 7.73
C THR A 169 17.91 -18.33 7.12
N PHE A 170 18.03 -17.08 6.69
CA PHE A 170 19.26 -16.57 6.07
C PHE A 170 20.40 -16.41 7.10
N LYS A 171 20.10 -15.93 8.31
CA LYS A 171 21.08 -15.92 9.41
C LYS A 171 21.62 -17.31 9.71
N THR A 172 20.74 -18.32 9.78
CA THR A 172 21.15 -19.71 10.03
C THR A 172 22.02 -20.26 8.89
N LYS A 173 21.64 -19.96 7.64
CA LYS A 173 22.42 -20.36 6.46
C LYS A 173 23.83 -19.78 6.49
N GLU A 174 23.96 -18.48 6.77
CA GLU A 174 25.26 -17.79 6.85
C GLU A 174 26.08 -18.31 8.04
N ALA A 175 25.49 -18.43 9.23
CA ALA A 175 26.18 -18.85 10.44
C ALA A 175 26.75 -20.28 10.36
N VAL A 176 26.04 -21.20 9.71
CA VAL A 176 26.44 -22.61 9.57
C VAL A 176 27.12 -22.87 8.22
N SER A 177 27.33 -21.82 7.40
CA SER A 177 27.91 -21.92 6.05
C SER A 177 27.25 -23.00 5.20
N LEU A 178 25.91 -23.07 5.26
CA LEU A 178 25.15 -24.09 4.56
C LEU A 178 25.25 -23.89 3.04
N ASN A 179 25.89 -24.84 2.36
CA ASN A 179 26.01 -24.88 0.90
C ASN A 179 24.64 -24.83 0.19
N LYS A 180 23.56 -25.29 0.84
CA LYS A 180 22.18 -25.25 0.33
C LYS A 180 21.20 -24.97 1.47
N LEU A 181 20.10 -24.29 1.16
CA LEU A 181 18.99 -24.15 2.11
C LEU A 181 18.32 -25.51 2.36
N PRO A 182 17.67 -25.70 3.52
CA PRO A 182 16.91 -26.92 3.80
C PRO A 182 15.84 -27.21 2.74
N GLU A 183 15.56 -28.48 2.48
CA GLU A 183 14.62 -28.90 1.43
C GLU A 183 13.20 -28.35 1.63
N TRP A 184 12.77 -28.16 2.87
CA TRP A 184 11.47 -27.58 3.22
C TRP A 184 11.33 -26.10 2.80
N HIS A 185 12.44 -25.38 2.56
CA HIS A 185 12.41 -23.95 2.23
C HIS A 185 11.67 -23.68 0.92
N LYS A 186 11.91 -24.50 -0.13
CA LYS A 186 11.27 -24.32 -1.44
C LYS A 186 9.73 -24.48 -1.38
N PRO A 187 9.18 -25.54 -0.76
CA PRO A 187 7.74 -25.64 -0.53
C PRO A 187 7.16 -24.44 0.23
N VAL A 188 7.82 -23.96 1.29
CA VAL A 188 7.36 -22.79 2.06
C VAL A 188 7.35 -21.53 1.20
N GLN A 189 8.43 -21.28 0.44
CA GLN A 189 8.49 -20.16 -0.50
C GLN A 189 7.35 -20.20 -1.53
N LYS A 190 7.02 -21.38 -2.07
CA LYS A 190 5.90 -21.55 -3.00
C LYS A 190 4.54 -21.27 -2.36
N LEU A 191 4.36 -21.67 -1.10
CA LEU A 191 3.15 -21.37 -0.34
C LEU A 191 2.98 -19.85 -0.16
N PHE A 192 4.03 -19.15 0.26
CA PHE A 192 3.97 -17.69 0.44
C PHE A 192 3.82 -16.93 -0.88
N LEU A 193 4.37 -17.46 -1.98
CA LEU A 193 4.07 -16.92 -3.31
C LEU A 193 2.56 -17.03 -3.64
N LEU A 194 1.93 -18.17 -3.34
CA LEU A 194 0.49 -18.35 -3.54
C LEU A 194 -0.33 -17.39 -2.66
N ILE A 195 0.05 -17.25 -1.39
CA ILE A 195 -0.57 -16.29 -0.46
C ILE A 195 -0.47 -14.87 -1.03
N SER A 196 0.72 -14.47 -1.50
CA SER A 196 0.97 -13.16 -2.11
C SER A 196 0.13 -12.92 -3.37
N ILE A 197 -0.05 -13.93 -4.23
CA ILE A 197 -0.94 -13.82 -5.39
C ILE A 197 -2.38 -13.55 -4.94
N VAL A 198 -2.88 -14.32 -3.97
CA VAL A 198 -4.26 -14.21 -3.47
C VAL A 198 -4.51 -12.87 -2.79
N GLU A 199 -3.62 -12.45 -1.89
CA GLU A 199 -3.80 -11.19 -1.16
C GLU A 199 -3.77 -9.96 -2.07
N VAL A 200 -2.83 -9.92 -3.02
CA VAL A 200 -2.64 -8.77 -3.92
C VAL A 200 -3.83 -8.68 -4.87
N SER A 201 -4.26 -9.81 -5.43
CA SER A 201 -5.47 -9.89 -6.25
C SER A 201 -6.70 -9.39 -5.49
N LEU A 202 -6.93 -9.89 -4.28
CA LEU A 202 -8.06 -9.47 -3.46
C LEU A 202 -7.99 -7.98 -3.08
N ALA A 203 -6.80 -7.42 -2.84
CA ALA A 203 -6.63 -5.99 -2.57
C ALA A 203 -7.02 -5.11 -3.78
N TYR A 204 -6.66 -5.53 -5.00
CA TYR A 204 -7.09 -4.84 -6.22
C TYR A 204 -8.60 -4.96 -6.45
N LEU A 205 -9.17 -6.16 -6.25
CA LEU A 205 -10.63 -6.37 -6.34
C LEU A 205 -11.38 -5.51 -5.31
N ALA A 206 -10.88 -5.46 -4.07
CA ALA A 206 -11.44 -4.63 -3.02
C ALA A 206 -11.42 -3.14 -3.41
N THR A 207 -10.31 -2.67 -3.96
CA THR A 207 -10.17 -1.29 -4.46
C THR A 207 -11.22 -1.00 -5.54
N ALA A 208 -11.38 -1.88 -6.53
CA ALA A 208 -12.39 -1.72 -7.58
C ALA A 208 -13.82 -1.65 -7.00
N ALA A 209 -14.14 -2.52 -6.05
CA ALA A 209 -15.43 -2.55 -5.38
C ALA A 209 -15.69 -1.27 -4.56
N PHE A 210 -14.72 -0.79 -3.77
CA PHE A 210 -14.87 0.46 -3.03
C PHE A 210 -15.01 1.67 -3.95
N VAL A 211 -14.32 1.71 -5.09
CA VAL A 211 -14.48 2.76 -6.08
C VAL A 211 -15.89 2.74 -6.70
N ALA A 212 -16.41 1.56 -7.01
CA ALA A 212 -17.80 1.42 -7.48
C ALA A 212 -18.79 1.91 -6.42
N SER A 213 -18.55 1.58 -5.14
CA SER A 213 -19.34 2.06 -4.02
C SER A 213 -19.31 3.59 -3.90
N LEU A 214 -18.12 4.19 -3.95
CA LEU A 214 -17.92 5.64 -3.88
C LEU A 214 -18.56 6.36 -5.07
N LYS A 215 -18.52 5.77 -6.26
CA LYS A 215 -19.20 6.29 -7.45
C LYS A 215 -20.72 6.31 -7.23
N SER A 216 -21.28 5.20 -6.77
CA SER A 216 -22.73 5.09 -6.51
C SER A 216 -23.20 6.06 -5.43
N ALA A 217 -22.42 6.23 -4.36
CA ALA A 217 -22.65 7.22 -3.31
C ALA A 217 -22.42 8.68 -3.75
N GLY A 218 -21.95 8.91 -4.98
CA GLY A 218 -21.62 10.26 -5.48
C GLY A 218 -20.40 10.89 -4.80
N TRP A 219 -19.60 10.11 -4.07
CA TRP A 219 -18.41 10.56 -3.35
C TRP A 219 -17.18 10.71 -4.25
N LEU A 220 -17.18 10.04 -5.41
CA LEU A 220 -16.13 10.12 -6.42
C LEU A 220 -16.70 10.43 -7.82
N LYS A 221 -15.94 11.18 -8.63
CA LYS A 221 -16.35 11.57 -9.98
C LYS A 221 -16.35 10.38 -10.94
N ASN A 222 -17.34 10.30 -11.83
CA ASN A 222 -17.50 9.21 -12.81
C ASN A 222 -16.22 8.86 -13.60
N ASN A 223 -15.52 9.85 -14.13
CA ASN A 223 -14.32 9.61 -14.94
C ASN A 223 -13.17 9.04 -14.09
N ALA A 224 -12.96 9.58 -12.89
CA ALA A 224 -11.95 9.06 -11.97
C ALA A 224 -12.28 7.63 -11.55
N SER A 225 -13.55 7.36 -11.22
CA SER A 225 -14.01 6.01 -10.84
C SER A 225 -13.78 4.99 -11.95
N ARG A 226 -14.02 5.35 -13.22
CA ARG A 226 -13.80 4.45 -14.36
C ARG A 226 -12.31 4.07 -14.48
N ILE A 227 -11.42 5.04 -14.35
CA ILE A 227 -9.97 4.80 -14.41
C ILE A 227 -9.53 3.85 -13.29
N TYR A 228 -9.91 4.15 -12.04
CA TYR A 228 -9.56 3.30 -10.91
C TYR A 228 -10.10 1.87 -11.04
N ILE A 229 -11.35 1.69 -11.45
CA ILE A 229 -11.95 0.36 -11.65
C ILE A 229 -11.19 -0.41 -12.74
N VAL A 230 -10.96 0.21 -13.90
CA VAL A 230 -10.27 -0.47 -15.01
C VAL A 230 -8.86 -0.89 -14.61
N ILE A 231 -8.06 0.02 -14.03
CA ILE A 231 -6.69 -0.31 -13.63
C ILE A 231 -6.68 -1.40 -12.55
N SER A 232 -7.56 -1.32 -11.56
CA SER A 232 -7.61 -2.31 -10.48
C SER A 232 -8.07 -3.69 -10.99
N LEU A 233 -9.05 -3.76 -11.89
CA LEU A 233 -9.47 -5.02 -12.48
C LEU A 233 -8.41 -5.63 -13.41
N LEU A 234 -7.69 -4.79 -14.17
CA LEU A 234 -6.55 -5.25 -14.96
C LEU A 234 -5.45 -5.82 -14.06
N ALA A 235 -5.08 -5.11 -12.99
CA ALA A 235 -4.08 -5.58 -12.03
C ALA A 235 -4.52 -6.88 -11.35
N PHE A 236 -5.79 -6.99 -10.94
CA PHE A 236 -6.38 -8.23 -10.41
C PHE A 236 -6.20 -9.42 -11.39
N ILE A 237 -6.52 -9.23 -12.67
CA ILE A 237 -6.37 -10.26 -13.70
C ILE A 237 -4.89 -10.64 -13.86
N LEU A 238 -4.02 -9.64 -14.03
CA LEU A 238 -2.58 -9.85 -14.26
C LEU A 238 -1.91 -10.60 -13.10
N VAL A 239 -2.23 -10.23 -11.85
CA VAL A 239 -1.70 -10.90 -10.65
C VAL A 239 -2.28 -12.30 -10.51
N SER A 240 -3.60 -12.48 -10.71
CA SER A 240 -4.22 -13.80 -10.64
C SER A 240 -3.65 -14.78 -11.66
N LEU A 241 -3.23 -14.27 -12.83
CA LEU A 241 -2.60 -15.08 -13.86
C LEU A 241 -1.13 -15.42 -13.54
N TYR A 242 -0.47 -14.68 -12.62
CA TYR A 242 0.94 -14.88 -12.29
C TYR A 242 1.27 -16.33 -11.92
N GLY A 243 0.41 -16.99 -11.14
CA GLY A 243 0.61 -18.38 -10.69
C GLY A 243 0.61 -19.44 -11.80
N PHE A 244 0.18 -19.09 -13.01
CA PHE A 244 0.15 -19.99 -14.17
C PHE A 244 1.36 -19.85 -15.09
N TYR A 245 2.25 -18.87 -14.84
CA TYR A 245 3.43 -18.66 -15.69
C TYR A 245 4.60 -19.58 -15.30
N PRO A 246 5.36 -20.08 -16.29
CA PRO A 246 6.56 -20.85 -16.02
C PRO A 246 7.60 -20.05 -15.22
N GLU A 247 8.29 -20.72 -14.30
CA GLU A 247 9.29 -20.12 -13.38
C GLU A 247 10.43 -19.37 -14.12
N LYS A 248 10.76 -19.79 -15.35
CA LYS A 248 11.75 -19.10 -16.20
C LYS A 248 11.28 -17.72 -16.69
N VAL A 249 9.98 -17.53 -16.86
CA VAL A 249 9.38 -16.27 -17.30
C VAL A 249 9.24 -15.30 -16.11
N THR A 250 8.97 -15.84 -14.91
CA THR A 250 8.90 -15.04 -13.68
C THR A 250 10.26 -14.54 -13.20
N ASN A 251 11.32 -15.34 -13.36
CA ASN A 251 12.70 -14.98 -12.96
C ASN A 251 13.42 -14.03 -13.93
N ASN A 252 12.99 -13.92 -15.19
CA ASN A 252 13.64 -13.07 -16.20
C ASN A 252 12.97 -11.68 -16.35
N GLY A 253 12.40 -11.15 -15.27
CA GLY A 253 11.77 -9.83 -15.28
C GLY A 253 10.37 -9.87 -15.93
N PHE A 254 9.46 -10.64 -15.33
CA PHE A 254 8.06 -10.63 -15.74
C PHE A 254 7.52 -9.19 -15.73
N PRO A 255 6.90 -8.71 -16.83
CA PRO A 255 6.50 -7.31 -16.95
C PRO A 255 5.49 -6.86 -15.90
N PHE A 256 4.83 -7.81 -15.21
CA PHE A 256 3.83 -7.53 -14.18
C PHE A 256 4.32 -7.78 -12.75
N TYR A 257 5.58 -8.16 -12.53
CA TYR A 257 6.18 -8.24 -11.19
C TYR A 257 5.94 -6.97 -10.34
N PRO A 258 6.01 -5.74 -10.92
CA PRO A 258 5.73 -4.53 -10.15
C PRO A 258 4.36 -4.50 -9.46
N PHE A 259 3.33 -5.16 -10.01
CA PHE A 259 1.99 -5.20 -9.39
C PHE A 259 1.92 -6.09 -8.15
N MET A 260 2.90 -6.99 -7.97
CA MET A 260 3.01 -7.85 -6.78
C MET A 260 3.91 -7.25 -5.69
N ILE A 261 4.54 -6.11 -5.95
CA ILE A 261 5.34 -5.43 -4.92
C ILE A 261 4.39 -5.00 -3.79
N PRO A 262 4.63 -5.38 -2.52
CA PRO A 262 3.66 -5.23 -1.43
C PRO A 262 3.05 -3.83 -1.24
N ALA A 263 3.82 -2.77 -1.54
CA ALA A 263 3.34 -1.39 -1.41
C ALA A 263 2.45 -0.93 -2.60
N ILE A 264 2.53 -1.57 -3.77
CA ILE A 264 1.87 -1.11 -5.00
C ILE A 264 0.34 -1.23 -4.95
N PRO A 265 -0.26 -2.29 -4.36
CA PRO A 265 -1.71 -2.34 -4.14
C PRO A 265 -2.27 -1.19 -3.30
N PHE A 266 -1.42 -0.48 -2.54
CA PHE A 266 -1.81 0.65 -1.70
C PHE A 266 -1.81 1.99 -2.46
N VAL A 267 -1.29 2.06 -3.69
CA VAL A 267 -1.25 3.30 -4.49
C VAL A 267 -2.65 3.83 -4.79
N MET A 268 -3.56 2.95 -5.24
CA MET A 268 -4.92 3.36 -5.59
C MET A 268 -5.74 3.76 -4.36
N PRO A 269 -5.74 2.98 -3.25
CA PRO A 269 -6.33 3.43 -1.99
C PRO A 269 -5.78 4.78 -1.52
N PHE A 270 -4.49 5.04 -1.65
CA PHE A 270 -3.91 6.34 -1.32
C PHE A 270 -4.52 7.48 -2.13
N TYR A 271 -4.62 7.34 -3.46
CA TYR A 271 -5.24 8.39 -4.28
C TYR A 271 -6.74 8.56 -4.01
N ILE A 272 -7.44 7.47 -3.68
CA ILE A 272 -8.81 7.55 -3.17
C ILE A 272 -8.82 8.40 -1.90
N GLY A 273 -7.93 8.13 -0.95
CA GLY A 273 -7.80 8.88 0.29
C GLY A 273 -7.54 10.38 0.08
N VAL A 274 -6.63 10.74 -0.83
CA VAL A 274 -6.40 12.14 -1.23
C VAL A 274 -7.67 12.81 -1.76
N ASN A 275 -8.46 12.12 -2.60
CA ASN A 275 -9.73 12.64 -3.10
C ASN A 275 -10.79 12.79 -2.01
N LEU A 276 -10.88 11.84 -1.06
CA LEU A 276 -11.80 11.91 0.07
C LEU A 276 -11.45 13.08 1.00
N LEU A 277 -10.16 13.28 1.30
CA LEU A 277 -9.68 14.44 2.06
C LEU A 277 -10.04 15.74 1.36
N ARG A 278 -9.82 15.83 0.04
CA ARG A 278 -10.18 17.03 -0.73
C ARG A 278 -11.68 17.32 -0.62
N ARG A 279 -12.52 16.30 -0.70
CA ARG A 279 -13.97 16.43 -0.57
C ARG A 279 -14.37 16.87 0.83
N ALA A 280 -13.80 16.26 1.87
CA ALA A 280 -14.09 16.60 3.27
C ALA A 280 -13.76 18.05 3.63
N GLY A 281 -12.74 18.63 2.98
CA GLY A 281 -12.33 20.02 3.19
C GLY A 281 -13.13 21.06 2.38
N ASN A 282 -13.95 20.62 1.42
CA ASN A 282 -14.89 21.48 0.67
C ASN A 282 -16.21 21.58 1.45
#